data_AF-A0A931SAJ9-F1
#
_entry.id   AF-A0A931SAJ9-F1
#
_cell.length_a   1.000
_cell.length_b   1.000
_cell.length_c   1.000
_cell.angle_alpha   90.00
_cell.angle_beta   90.00
_cell.angle_gamma   90.00
#
_symmetry.space_group_name_H-M   'P 1'
#
loop_
_entity.id
_entity.type
_entity.pdbx_description
1 polymer ?
#
loop_
_entity_poly.entity_id
_entity_poly.type
_entity_poly.pdbx_seq_one_letter_code
_entity_poly.pdbx_strand_id
1 'polypeptide(L)'
;MKLLDERGGQIFYHDPLVREISFDGYTLQSVLLSPESLAASDVVVIVTDHTHFDARLIVEHSRLVIDARNFTRGITSEKIVRL
;
A
#
# COMPACT_ATOMS: atom_id res chain seq x y z
N MET A 1 9.41 5.67 3.18
CA MET A 1 8.56 6.87 3.28
C MET A 1 9.38 8.12 3.02
N LYS A 2 10.38 8.45 3.84
CA LYS A 2 11.31 9.58 3.65
C LYS A 2 11.76 9.83 2.19
N LEU A 3 12.36 8.84 1.52
CA LEU A 3 12.83 9.01 0.13
C LEU A 3 11.74 9.34 -0.89
N LEU A 4 10.49 8.91 -0.66
CA LEU A 4 9.37 9.23 -1.55
C LEU A 4 8.90 10.66 -1.29
N ASP A 5 8.82 11.06 -0.03
CA ASP A 5 8.47 12.42 0.39
C ASP A 5 9.50 13.46 -0.09
N GLU A 6 10.80 13.17 0.10
CA GLU A 6 11.92 14.02 -0.39
C GLU A 6 11.88 14.22 -1.91
N ARG A 7 11.23 13.30 -2.65
CA ARG A 7 11.03 13.37 -4.09
C ARG A 7 9.67 13.96 -4.50
N GLY A 8 8.91 14.49 -3.54
CA GLY A 8 7.59 15.10 -3.75
C GLY A 8 6.44 14.11 -3.90
N GLY A 9 6.64 12.84 -3.50
CA GLY A 9 5.59 11.83 -3.52
C GLY A 9 4.57 12.04 -2.41
N GLN A 10 3.28 11.99 -2.74
CA GLN A 10 2.22 12.03 -1.75
C GLN A 10 2.03 10.63 -1.13
N ILE A 11 2.22 10.53 0.18
CA ILE A 11 2.20 9.25 0.89
C ILE A 11 0.93 9.15 1.72
N PHE A 12 0.22 8.04 1.53
CA PHE A 12 -0.87 7.61 2.40
C PHE A 12 -0.50 6.29 3.06
N TYR A 13 -0.98 6.11 4.29
CA TYR A 13 -0.71 4.93 5.09
C TYR A 13 -2.03 4.27 5.46
N HIS A 14 -2.08 2.93 5.42
CA HIS A 14 -3.18 2.17 5.95
C HIS A 14 -2.66 0.98 6.76
N ASP A 15 -3.15 0.88 7.98
CA ASP A 15 -3.05 -0.30 8.83
C ASP A 15 -4.28 -0.35 9.75
N PRO A 16 -4.95 -1.50 9.87
CA PRO A 16 -6.18 -1.61 10.66
C PRO A 16 -5.90 -1.71 12.16
N LEU A 17 -4.67 -2.06 12.55
CA LEU A 17 -4.25 -2.24 13.93
C LEU A 17 -3.49 -1.02 14.46
N VAL A 18 -2.84 -0.26 13.57
CA VAL A 18 -2.02 0.90 13.91
C VAL A 18 -2.61 2.17 13.30
N ARG A 19 -3.26 2.99 14.12
CA ARG A 19 -3.96 4.21 13.68
C ARG A 19 -3.05 5.34 13.22
N GLU A 20 -1.86 5.43 13.80
CA GLU A 20 -0.88 6.47 13.49
C GLU A 20 0.51 5.86 13.53
N ILE A 21 1.35 6.29 12.60
CA ILE A 21 2.80 6.06 12.66
C ILE A 21 3.52 7.40 12.69
N SER A 22 4.56 7.46 13.51
CA SER A 22 5.48 8.59 13.57
C SER A 22 6.91 8.10 13.32
N PHE A 23 7.56 8.65 12.30
CA PHE A 23 8.92 8.26 11.89
C PHE A 23 9.66 9.44 11.27
N ASP A 24 10.91 9.69 11.67
CA ASP A 24 11.77 10.77 11.14
C ASP A 24 11.11 12.16 11.10
N GLY A 25 10.25 12.47 12.09
CA GLY A 25 9.53 13.75 12.16
C GLY A 25 8.26 13.83 11.29
N TYR A 26 7.92 12.74 10.59
CA TYR A 26 6.68 12.59 9.85
C TYR A 26 5.65 11.86 10.69
N THR A 27 4.40 12.33 10.67
CA THR A 27 3.27 11.64 11.27
C THR A 27 2.25 11.33 10.18
N LEU A 28 1.93 10.06 9.99
CA LEU A 28 0.92 9.60 9.05
C LEU A 28 -0.23 8.94 9.82
N GLN A 29 -1.44 9.39 9.53
CA GLN A 29 -2.66 8.77 10.01
C GLN A 29 -3.05 7.64 9.05
N SER A 30 -3.54 6.54 9.62
CA SER A 30 -4.13 5.44 8.86
C SER A 30 -5.39 5.95 8.16
N VAL A 31 -5.41 5.90 6.84
CA VAL A 31 -6.59 6.22 6.01
C VAL A 31 -7.44 4.97 5.81
N LEU A 32 -8.70 5.15 5.39
CA LEU A 32 -9.53 4.02 5.03
C LEU A 32 -9.01 3.38 3.73
N LEU A 33 -8.82 2.06 3.75
CA LEU A 33 -8.58 1.28 2.54
C LEU A 33 -9.91 1.00 1.84
N SER A 34 -10.05 1.49 0.63
CA SER A 34 -11.26 1.36 -0.18
C SER A 34 -10.90 1.27 -1.67
N PRO A 35 -11.79 0.77 -2.53
CA PRO A 35 -11.59 0.80 -3.97
C PRO A 35 -11.22 2.19 -4.51
N GLU A 36 -11.80 3.25 -3.96
CA GLU A 36 -11.56 4.63 -4.37
C GLU A 36 -10.16 5.10 -3.98
N SER A 37 -9.69 4.80 -2.77
CA SER A 37 -8.32 5.16 -2.34
C SER A 37 -7.25 4.36 -3.08
N LEU A 38 -7.52 3.10 -3.39
CA LEU A 38 -6.66 2.26 -4.22
C LEU A 38 -6.58 2.78 -5.67
N ALA A 39 -7.71 3.17 -6.27
CA ALA A 39 -7.75 3.69 -7.63
C ALA A 39 -7.14 5.09 -7.77
N ALA A 40 -7.23 5.91 -6.72
CA ALA A 40 -6.61 7.23 -6.65
C ALA A 40 -5.08 7.16 -6.51
N SER A 41 -4.53 6.02 -6.08
CA SER A 41 -3.09 5.84 -5.90
C SER A 41 -2.42 5.38 -7.20
N ASP A 42 -1.31 6.02 -7.58
CA ASP A 42 -0.51 5.57 -8.72
C ASP A 42 0.20 4.24 -8.43
N VAL A 43 0.64 4.05 -7.18
CA VAL A 43 1.35 2.85 -6.73
C VAL A 43 0.90 2.48 -5.32
N VAL A 44 0.58 1.20 -5.12
CA VAL A 44 0.30 0.61 -3.81
C VAL A 44 1.47 -0.28 -3.41
N VAL A 45 2.02 -0.08 -2.21
CA VAL A 45 3.17 -0.85 -1.70
C VAL A 45 2.74 -1.68 -0.50
N ILE A 46 2.90 -2.99 -0.58
CA ILE A 46 2.60 -3.91 0.51
C ILE A 46 3.89 -4.14 1.31
N VAL A 47 3.91 -3.60 2.52
CA VAL A 47 5.07 -3.68 3.44
C VAL A 47 4.81 -4.58 4.66
N THR A 48 3.54 -4.88 4.93
CA THR A 48 3.11 -5.77 6.02
C THR A 48 2.14 -6.82 5.46
N ASP A 49 2.36 -8.08 5.84
CA ASP A 49 1.48 -9.18 5.51
C ASP A 49 0.36 -9.26 6.56
N HIS A 50 -0.77 -8.65 6.25
CA HIS A 50 -1.98 -8.75 7.04
C HIS A 50 -2.89 -9.81 6.41
N THR A 51 -3.02 -10.96 7.07
CA THR A 51 -3.84 -12.09 6.59
C THR A 51 -5.33 -11.76 6.41
N HIS A 52 -5.78 -10.64 6.96
CA HIS A 52 -7.17 -10.20 6.91
C HIS A 52 -7.54 -9.44 5.62
N PHE A 53 -6.57 -9.08 4.80
CA PHE A 53 -6.84 -8.36 3.55
C PHE A 53 -7.10 -9.32 2.39
N ASP A 54 -7.99 -8.90 1.48
CA ASP A 54 -8.18 -9.58 0.21
C ASP A 54 -7.19 -9.03 -0.82
N ALA A 55 -6.15 -9.80 -1.10
CA ALA A 55 -5.14 -9.45 -2.10
C ALA A 55 -5.72 -9.25 -3.50
N ARG A 56 -6.84 -9.91 -3.84
CA ARG A 56 -7.48 -9.76 -5.15
C ARG A 56 -8.11 -8.39 -5.29
N LEU A 57 -8.86 -7.94 -4.27
CA LEU A 57 -9.48 -6.60 -4.27
C LEU A 57 -8.43 -5.49 -4.37
N ILE A 58 -7.30 -5.63 -3.65
CA ILE A 58 -6.20 -4.67 -3.74
C ILE A 58 -5.64 -4.61 -5.17
N VAL A 59 -5.32 -5.76 -5.77
CA VAL A 59 -4.78 -5.81 -7.14
C VAL A 59 -5.79 -5.33 -8.19
N GLU A 60 -7.07 -5.63 -8.01
CA GLU A 60 -8.15 -5.24 -8.92
C GLU A 60 -8.25 -3.72 -9.03
N HIS A 61 -8.34 -3.03 -7.89
CA HIS A 61 -8.56 -1.58 -7.84
C HIS A 61 -7.28 -0.74 -7.93
N SER A 62 -6.10 -1.35 -7.76
CA SER A 62 -4.82 -0.65 -7.91
C SER A 62 -4.39 -0.51 -9.37
N ARG A 63 -3.57 0.52 -9.63
CA ARG A 63 -2.91 0.74 -10.93
C ARG A 63 -1.59 -0.05 -11.03
N LEU A 64 -0.80 -0.03 -9.97
CA LEU A 64 0.44 -0.80 -9.79
C LEU A 64 0.53 -1.26 -8.33
N VAL A 65 0.98 -2.50 -8.12
CA VAL A 65 1.21 -3.09 -6.80
C VAL A 65 2.66 -3.54 -6.69
N ILE A 66 3.38 -3.00 -5.70
CA ILE A 66 4.70 -3.46 -5.30
C ILE A 66 4.52 -4.34 -4.06
N ASP A 67 4.80 -5.62 -4.21
CA ASP A 67 4.65 -6.61 -3.15
C ASP A 67 6.02 -7.01 -2.60
N ALA A 68 6.38 -6.46 -1.44
CA ALA A 68 7.61 -6.77 -0.73
C ALA A 68 7.45 -7.93 0.27
N ARG A 69 6.25 -8.53 0.37
CA ARG A 69 5.90 -9.51 1.42
C ARG A 69 5.36 -10.82 0.88
N ASN A 70 5.26 -10.97 -0.44
CA ASN A 70 4.63 -12.11 -1.12
C ASN A 70 3.15 -12.29 -0.72
N PHE A 71 2.47 -11.19 -0.42
CA PHE A 71 1.06 -11.15 -0.06
C PHE A 71 0.14 -11.51 -1.25
N THR A 72 0.57 -11.20 -2.47
CA THR A 72 -0.14 -11.47 -3.73
C THR A 72 0.11 -12.87 -4.29
N ARG A 73 0.61 -13.81 -3.47
CA ARG A 73 0.96 -15.16 -3.91
C ARG A 73 -0.24 -15.85 -4.57
N GLY A 74 -0.02 -16.41 -5.78
CA GLY A 74 -1.06 -17.10 -6.54
C GLY A 74 -1.96 -16.19 -7.39
N ILE A 75 -1.67 -14.88 -7.45
CA ILE A 75 -2.35 -13.92 -8.34
C ILE A 75 -1.43 -13.59 -9.52
N THR A 76 -1.88 -13.84 -10.75
CA THR A 76 -1.15 -13.44 -11.95
C THR A 76 -1.76 -12.15 -12.51
N SER A 77 -0.98 -11.08 -12.55
CA SER A 77 -1.38 -9.78 -13.12
C SER A 77 -0.13 -8.99 -13.52
N GLU A 78 -0.20 -8.26 -14.64
CA GLU A 78 0.86 -7.35 -15.10
C GLU A 78 1.03 -6.14 -14.16
N LYS A 79 0.04 -5.88 -13.31
CA LYS A 79 0.08 -4.81 -12.31
C LYS A 79 0.97 -5.14 -11.10
N ILE A 80 1.44 -6.39 -10.97
CA ILE A 80 2.16 -6.84 -9.78
C ILE A 80 3.66 -6.89 -10.05
N VAL A 81 4.42 -6.16 -9.25
CA VAL A 81 5.88 -6.27 -9.15
C VAL A 81 6.20 -6.88 -7.80
N ARG A 82 6.83 -8.05 -7.80
CA ARG A 82 7.30 -8.73 -6.58
C ARG A 82 8.78 -8.48 -6.41
N LEU A 83 9.20 -8.21 -5.17
CA LEU A 83 10.61 -8.04 -4.80
C LEU A 83 11.20 -9.33 -4.20
#